data_AF-A0A4P9XZ88-F1
#
_entry.id   AF-A0A4P9XZ88-F1
#
_cell.length_a   1.000
_cell.length_b   1.000
_cell.length_c   1.000
_cell.angle_alpha   90.00
_cell.angle_beta   90.00
_cell.angle_gamma   90.00
#
_symmetry.space_group_name_H-M   'P 1'
#
loop_
_entity.id
_entity.type
_entity.pdbx_description
1 polymer ?
#
loop_
_entity_poly.entity_id
_entity_poly.type
_entity_poly.pdbx_seq_one_letter_code
_entity_poly.pdbx_strand_id
1 'polypeptide(L)'
;DPKARYHRKKYGGNKKKSFSEGWVEFADKRVAKRVALALNAQPIGGSKRSFYHEDLWTLKYLPKFKWNHLTERIAFENASRAQRLRTEMDQANRENKAYTANVDRAKAVEAMEEKAKRRMEKVSGVLDRLYNMKM
;
A
#
# COMPACT_ATOMS: atom_id res chain seq x y z
N ASP A 1 7.49 15.75 16.10
CA ASP A 1 7.86 16.25 14.77
C ASP A 1 9.35 15.99 14.46
N PRO A 2 9.68 15.28 13.36
CA PRO A 2 11.06 15.05 12.93
C PRO A 2 11.87 16.32 12.61
N LYS A 3 11.24 17.36 12.06
CA LYS A 3 11.94 18.62 11.71
C LYS A 3 12.34 19.40 12.96
N ALA A 4 11.43 19.59 13.92
CA ALA A 4 11.74 20.20 15.21
C ALA A 4 12.85 19.46 15.97
N ARG A 5 12.86 18.12 15.91
CA ARG A 5 13.93 17.30 16.51
C ARG A 5 15.29 17.52 15.82
N TYR A 6 15.31 17.66 14.50
CA TYR A 6 16.52 17.93 13.73
C TYR A 6 17.16 19.28 14.13
N HIS A 7 16.36 20.36 14.15
CA HIS A 7 16.85 21.68 14.58
C HIS A 7 17.35 21.65 16.02
N ARG A 8 16.62 21.03 16.96
CA ARG A 8 17.03 20.92 18.36
C ARG A 8 18.37 20.21 18.55
N LYS A 9 18.64 19.15 17.77
CA LYS A 9 19.93 18.45 17.79
C LYS A 9 21.06 19.30 17.22
N LYS A 10 20.79 20.07 16.15
CA LYS A 10 21.79 20.91 15.48
C LYS A 10 22.27 22.07 16.34
N TYR A 11 21.36 22.71 17.10
CA TYR A 11 21.69 23.85 17.97
C TYR A 11 22.00 23.47 19.43
N GLY A 12 22.37 22.21 19.70
CA GLY A 12 22.86 21.79 21.03
C GLY A 12 21.79 21.58 22.12
N GLY A 13 20.50 21.53 21.77
CA GLY A 13 19.40 21.32 22.71
C GLY A 13 19.16 19.85 23.09
N ASN A 14 18.09 19.60 23.86
CA ASN A 14 17.73 18.27 24.38
C ASN A 14 17.61 17.20 23.26
N LYS A 15 18.40 16.13 23.34
CA LYS A 15 18.43 15.07 22.31
C LYS A 15 17.32 14.02 22.46
N LYS A 16 16.57 14.02 23.57
CA LYS A 16 15.50 13.06 23.86
C LYS A 16 14.34 13.19 22.87
N LYS A 17 13.61 12.09 22.67
CA LYS A 17 12.34 12.11 21.92
C LYS A 17 11.31 12.86 22.76
N SER A 18 10.69 13.86 22.16
CA SER A 18 9.62 14.66 22.75
C SER A 18 8.38 14.45 21.90
N PHE A 19 7.29 14.04 22.52
CA PHE A 19 5.98 13.94 21.89
C PHE A 19 5.14 15.11 22.38
N SER A 20 4.32 15.68 21.48
CA SER A 20 3.42 16.79 21.82
C SER A 20 2.15 16.29 22.51
N GLU A 21 1.68 15.11 22.13
CA GLU A 21 0.44 14.52 22.58
C GLU A 21 0.59 13.00 22.70
N GLY A 22 -0.22 12.40 23.58
CA GLY A 22 -0.29 10.96 23.79
C GLY A 22 -1.73 10.53 24.03
N TRP A 23 -2.03 9.28 23.71
CA TRP A 23 -3.38 8.72 23.78
C TRP A 23 -3.40 7.52 24.72
N VAL A 24 -4.37 7.47 25.63
CA VAL A 24 -4.59 6.37 26.57
C VAL A 24 -6.03 5.91 26.41
N GLU A 25 -6.21 4.63 26.07
CA GLU A 25 -7.52 3.99 25.96
C GLU A 25 -7.82 3.19 27.22
N PHE A 26 -9.03 3.33 27.75
CA PHE A 26 -9.51 2.58 28.91
C PHE A 26 -10.65 1.66 28.50
N ALA A 27 -10.72 0.48 29.13
CA ALA A 27 -11.81 -0.46 28.93
C ALA A 27 -13.17 0.07 29.41
N ASP A 28 -13.20 0.82 30.52
CA ASP A 28 -14.42 1.44 31.06
C ASP A 28 -14.36 2.98 30.98
N LYS A 29 -15.40 3.57 30.37
CA LYS A 29 -15.60 5.02 30.27
C LYS A 29 -15.69 5.73 31.62
N ARG A 30 -16.21 5.05 32.66
CA ARG A 30 -16.31 5.63 34.01
C ARG A 30 -14.92 5.83 34.60
N VAL A 31 -14.04 4.84 34.42
CA VAL A 31 -12.64 4.92 34.83
C VAL A 31 -11.93 6.03 34.07
N ALA A 32 -12.06 6.08 32.74
CA ALA A 32 -11.45 7.12 31.91
C ALA A 32 -11.84 8.54 32.38
N LYS A 33 -13.14 8.77 32.62
CA LYS A 33 -13.63 10.08 33.08
C LYS A 33 -13.08 10.44 34.45
N ARG A 34 -13.08 9.49 35.39
CA ARG A 34 -12.55 9.70 36.75
C ARG A 34 -11.05 9.98 36.75
N VAL A 35 -10.27 9.23 35.97
CA VAL A 35 -8.82 9.45 35.85
C VAL A 35 -8.52 10.82 35.25
N ALA A 36 -9.19 11.19 34.16
CA ALA A 36 -9.01 12.50 33.55
C ALA A 36 -9.35 13.63 34.53
N LEU A 37 -10.45 13.52 35.28
CA LEU A 37 -10.81 14.53 36.28
C LEU A 37 -9.85 14.58 37.47
N ALA A 38 -9.41 13.41 37.96
CA ALA A 38 -8.58 13.32 39.15
C ALA A 38 -7.13 13.74 38.89
N LEU A 39 -6.58 13.40 37.72
CA LEU A 39 -5.17 13.68 37.41
C LEU A 39 -4.98 15.00 36.67
N ASN A 40 -5.96 15.51 35.93
CA ASN A 40 -5.76 16.76 35.21
C ASN A 40 -5.40 17.92 36.16
N ALA A 41 -4.38 18.69 35.78
CA ALA A 41 -3.77 19.76 36.57
C ALA A 41 -3.15 19.31 37.90
N GLN A 42 -2.96 18.01 38.13
CA GLN A 42 -2.17 17.51 39.27
C GLN A 42 -0.71 17.34 38.89
N PRO A 43 0.24 17.50 39.83
CA PRO A 43 1.64 17.20 39.59
C PRO A 43 1.82 15.73 39.22
N ILE A 44 2.73 15.46 38.28
CA ILE A 44 3.10 14.09 37.90
C ILE A 44 3.78 13.39 39.07
N GLY A 45 4.59 14.13 39.84
CA GLY A 45 5.25 13.64 41.04
C GLY A 45 6.37 12.64 40.74
N GLY A 46 6.58 11.69 41.67
CA GLY A 46 7.67 10.72 41.64
C GLY A 46 8.88 11.16 42.48
N SER A 47 10.09 10.71 42.13
CA SER A 47 11.31 11.13 42.83
C SER A 47 11.61 12.60 42.56
N LYS A 48 12.10 13.35 43.56
CA LYS A 48 12.53 14.75 43.40
C LYS A 48 13.60 14.95 42.32
N ARG A 49 14.33 13.90 41.95
CA ARG A 49 15.33 13.91 40.86
C ARG A 49 14.73 13.59 39.48
N SER A 50 13.44 13.24 39.42
CA SER A 50 12.74 12.95 38.17
C SER A 50 12.57 14.24 37.38
N PHE A 51 12.79 14.14 36.07
CA PHE A 51 12.66 15.26 35.14
C PHE A 51 11.24 15.87 35.14
N TYR A 52 10.22 15.04 35.38
CA TYR A 52 8.81 15.43 35.35
C TYR A 52 8.23 15.69 36.74
N HIS A 53 9.05 15.78 37.79
CA HIS A 53 8.55 15.85 39.17
C HIS A 53 7.60 17.03 39.41
N GLU A 54 7.95 18.20 38.87
CA GLU A 54 7.20 19.45 39.02
C GLU A 54 6.22 19.71 37.87
N ASP A 55 6.23 18.86 36.84
CA ASP A 55 5.36 18.99 35.68
C ASP A 55 3.92 18.59 36.05
N LEU A 56 2.94 19.25 35.45
CA LEU A 56 1.52 18.97 35.64
C LEU A 56 0.98 18.05 34.55
N TRP A 57 0.11 17.11 34.95
CA TRP A 57 -0.70 16.33 34.02
C TRP A 57 -1.68 17.23 33.26
N THR A 58 -1.67 17.13 31.93
CA THR A 58 -2.65 17.76 31.04
C THR A 58 -3.47 16.69 30.34
N LEU A 59 -4.66 16.41 30.85
CA LEU A 59 -5.49 15.30 30.38
C LEU A 59 -6.88 15.78 29.98
N LYS A 60 -7.38 15.28 28.84
CA LYS A 60 -8.74 15.55 28.37
C LYS A 60 -9.46 14.23 28.10
N TYR A 61 -10.61 14.05 28.72
CA TYR A 61 -11.49 12.92 28.39
C TYR A 61 -12.19 13.17 27.06
N LEU A 62 -12.13 12.19 26.17
CA LEU A 62 -12.75 12.25 24.85
C LEU A 62 -13.87 11.19 24.76
N PRO A 63 -15.15 11.60 24.82
CA PRO A 63 -16.26 10.68 24.74
C PRO A 63 -16.40 10.09 23.33
N LYS A 64 -16.85 8.83 23.25
CA LYS A 64 -17.08 8.10 21.98
C LYS A 64 -15.84 8.00 21.08
N PHE A 65 -14.64 8.18 21.65
CA PHE A 65 -13.38 8.11 20.93
C PHE A 65 -12.72 6.74 21.17
N LYS A 66 -12.18 6.12 20.12
CA LYS A 66 -11.51 4.82 20.15
C LYS A 66 -10.18 4.91 19.41
N TRP A 67 -9.26 3.99 19.69
CA TRP A 67 -7.97 3.94 18.99
C TRP A 67 -8.11 3.97 17.46
N ASN A 68 -9.11 3.27 16.92
CA ASN A 68 -9.37 3.21 15.48
C ASN A 68 -9.56 4.59 14.86
N HIS A 69 -10.18 5.55 15.56
CA HIS A 69 -10.40 6.90 15.04
C HIS A 69 -9.10 7.70 14.87
N LEU A 70 -8.02 7.36 15.60
CA LEU A 70 -6.71 7.99 15.40
C LEU A 70 -6.07 7.54 14.09
N THR A 71 -6.22 6.26 13.78
CA THR A 71 -5.62 5.64 12.61
C THR A 71 -6.53 5.71 11.39
N GLU A 72 -7.81 6.03 11.55
CA GLU A 72 -8.84 5.93 10.51
C GLU A 72 -8.46 6.72 9.25
N ARG A 73 -8.02 7.97 9.39
CA ARG A 73 -7.57 8.77 8.25
C ARG A 73 -6.40 8.10 7.51
N ILE A 74 -5.40 7.62 8.24
CA ILE A 74 -4.20 6.99 7.66
C ILE A 74 -4.56 5.65 7.01
N ALA A 75 -5.39 4.85 7.68
CA ALA A 75 -5.87 3.57 7.18
C ALA A 75 -6.72 3.73 5.92
N PHE A 76 -7.61 4.72 5.90
CA PHE A 76 -8.42 5.07 4.73
C PHE A 76 -7.53 5.53 3.56
N GLU A 77 -6.57 6.40 3.81
CA GLU A 77 -5.64 6.88 2.77
C GLU A 77 -4.80 5.74 2.21
N ASN A 78 -4.26 4.86 3.06
CA ASN A 78 -3.49 3.70 2.64
C ASN A 78 -4.35 2.69 1.86
N ALA A 79 -5.57 2.42 2.31
CA ALA A 79 -6.50 1.53 1.62
C ALA A 79 -6.90 2.10 0.24
N SER A 80 -7.16 3.41 0.15
CA SER A 80 -7.45 4.09 -1.11
C SER A 80 -6.27 3.99 -2.09
N ARG A 81 -5.05 4.21 -1.61
CA ARG A 81 -3.83 4.04 -2.42
C ARG A 81 -3.64 2.60 -2.90
N ALA A 82 -3.79 1.62 -2.01
CA ALA A 82 -3.66 0.21 -2.35
C ALA A 82 -4.71 -0.23 -3.37
N GLN A 83 -5.96 0.26 -3.23
CA GLN A 83 -7.02 -0.04 -4.18
C GLN A 83 -6.74 0.54 -5.58
N ARG A 84 -6.26 1.79 -5.67
CA ARG A 84 -5.88 2.40 -6.96
C ARG A 84 -4.78 1.61 -7.65
N LEU A 85 -3.72 1.29 -6.92
CA LEU A 85 -2.61 0.48 -7.44
C LEU A 85 -3.09 -0.88 -7.94
N ARG A 86 -3.98 -1.54 -7.18
CA ARG A 86 -4.54 -2.83 -7.59
C ARG A 86 -5.34 -2.72 -8.88
N THR A 87 -6.20 -1.71 -9.01
CA THR A 87 -6.96 -1.47 -10.24
C THR A 87 -6.04 -1.22 -11.43
N GLU A 88 -4.98 -0.43 -11.26
CA GLU A 88 -3.98 -0.17 -12.30
C GLU A 88 -3.25 -1.45 -12.71
N MET A 89 -2.85 -2.28 -11.75
CA MET A 89 -2.23 -3.59 -12.02
C MET A 89 -3.19 -4.54 -12.75
N ASP A 90 -4.45 -4.58 -12.35
CA ASP A 90 -5.46 -5.44 -12.98
C ASP A 90 -5.74 -5.00 -14.43
N GLN A 91 -5.77 -3.70 -14.70
CA GLN A 91 -5.88 -3.16 -16.06
C GLN A 91 -4.66 -3.54 -16.90
N ALA A 92 -3.45 -3.29 -16.41
CA ALA A 92 -2.21 -3.64 -17.12
C ALA A 92 -2.12 -5.15 -17.38
N ASN A 93 -2.49 -5.99 -16.41
CA ASN A 93 -2.52 -7.44 -16.58
C ASN A 93 -3.53 -7.88 -17.65
N ARG A 94 -4.69 -7.22 -17.72
CA ARG A 94 -5.71 -7.50 -18.73
C ARG A 94 -5.23 -7.13 -20.14
N GLU A 95 -4.61 -5.97 -20.27
CA GLU A 95 -4.01 -5.50 -21.53
C GLU A 95 -2.88 -6.42 -21.98
N ASN A 96 -1.96 -6.78 -21.07
CA ASN A 96 -0.87 -7.72 -21.34
C ASN A 96 -1.38 -9.09 -21.78
N LYS A 97 -2.38 -9.64 -21.07
CA LYS A 97 -2.96 -10.93 -21.41
C LYS A 97 -3.65 -10.92 -22.78
N ALA A 98 -4.36 -9.83 -23.10
CA ALA A 98 -4.97 -9.66 -24.42
C ALA A 98 -3.91 -9.57 -25.52
N TYR A 99 -2.82 -8.84 -25.28
CA TYR A 99 -1.70 -8.73 -26.21
C TYR A 99 -1.05 -10.09 -26.49
N THR A 100 -0.69 -10.85 -25.44
CA THR A 100 -0.10 -12.19 -25.60
C THR A 100 -1.03 -13.13 -26.37
N ALA A 101 -2.32 -13.14 -26.05
CA ALA A 101 -3.29 -13.98 -26.76
C ALA A 101 -3.45 -13.59 -28.24
N ASN A 102 -3.34 -12.31 -28.58
CA ASN A 102 -3.39 -11.84 -29.96
C ASN A 102 -2.10 -12.21 -30.73
N VAL A 103 -0.93 -12.10 -30.10
CA VAL A 103 0.35 -12.52 -30.68
C VAL A 103 0.37 -14.03 -30.94
N ASP A 104 -0.10 -14.83 -29.99
CA ASP A 104 -0.18 -16.29 -30.15
C ASP A 104 -1.15 -16.68 -31.28
N ARG A 105 -2.30 -15.99 -31.38
CA ARG A 105 -3.23 -16.18 -32.50
C ARG A 105 -2.61 -15.79 -33.85
N ALA A 106 -1.90 -14.67 -33.93
CA ALA A 106 -1.23 -14.25 -35.16
C ALA A 106 -0.19 -15.29 -35.62
N LYS A 107 0.67 -15.77 -34.71
CA LYS A 107 1.65 -16.83 -35.00
C LYS A 107 0.97 -18.13 -35.45
N ALA A 108 -0.16 -18.50 -34.85
CA ALA A 108 -0.90 -19.69 -35.25
C ALA A 108 -1.49 -19.57 -36.67
N VAL A 109 -2.00 -18.40 -37.03
CA VAL A 109 -2.51 -18.11 -38.39
C VAL A 109 -1.37 -18.17 -39.41
N GLU A 110 -0.25 -17.49 -39.16
CA GLU A 110 0.94 -17.54 -40.03
C GLU A 110 1.42 -18.99 -40.24
N ALA A 111 1.51 -19.78 -39.17
CA ALA A 111 1.93 -21.18 -39.26
C ALA A 111 0.93 -22.05 -40.06
N MET A 112 -0.37 -21.73 -40.02
CA MET A 112 -1.38 -22.41 -40.84
C MET A 112 -1.25 -22.02 -42.32
N GLU A 113 -1.05 -20.74 -42.61
CA GLU A 113 -0.86 -20.24 -43.98
C GLU A 113 0.41 -20.80 -44.62
N GLU A 114 1.53 -20.86 -43.89
CA GLU A 114 2.76 -21.50 -44.37
C GLU A 114 2.56 -22.99 -44.67
N LYS A 115 1.86 -23.72 -43.79
CA LYS A 115 1.55 -25.13 -44.02
C LYS A 115 0.65 -25.33 -45.24
N ALA A 116 -0.32 -24.44 -45.45
CA ALA A 116 -1.20 -24.47 -46.61
C ALA A 116 -0.41 -24.23 -47.90
N LYS A 117 0.44 -23.19 -47.94
CA LYS A 117 1.34 -22.90 -49.07
C LYS A 117 2.26 -24.07 -49.40
N ARG A 118 2.95 -24.64 -48.40
CA ARG A 118 3.83 -25.82 -48.60
C ARG A 118 3.08 -27.05 -49.11
N ARG A 119 1.82 -27.25 -48.70
CA ARG A 119 0.97 -28.32 -49.26
C ARG A 119 0.62 -28.04 -50.71
N MET A 120 0.26 -26.80 -51.04
CA MET A 120 -0.10 -26.39 -52.39
C MET A 120 1.08 -26.52 -53.37
N GLU A 121 2.28 -26.10 -52.96
CA GLU A 121 3.53 -26.28 -53.73
C GLU A 121 3.89 -27.75 -53.94
N LYS A 122 3.69 -28.61 -52.93
CA LYS A 122 3.90 -30.06 -53.09
C LYS A 122 2.91 -30.65 -54.09
N VAL A 123 1.66 -30.23 -54.06
CA VAL A 123 0.62 -30.70 -54.98
C VAL A 123 0.93 -30.24 -56.40
N SER A 124 1.32 -28.97 -56.59
CA SER A 124 1.70 -28.47 -57.92
C SER A 124 2.95 -29.18 -58.45
N GLY A 125 3.98 -29.40 -57.63
CA GLY A 125 5.18 -30.14 -58.02
C GLY A 125 4.97 -31.64 -58.25
N VAL A 126 3.88 -32.22 -57.74
CA VAL A 126 3.47 -33.60 -58.08
C VAL A 126 2.72 -33.63 -59.42
N LEU A 127 1.81 -32.66 -59.65
CA LEU A 127 1.13 -32.49 -60.93
C LEU A 127 2.12 -32.24 -62.08
N ASP A 128 3.10 -31.38 -61.86
CA ASP A 128 4.11 -31.02 -62.85
C ASP A 128 5.02 -32.21 -63.22
N ARG A 129 5.38 -33.04 -62.22
CA ARG A 129 6.09 -34.30 -62.44
C ARG A 129 5.26 -35.35 -63.18
N LEU A 130 3.96 -35.45 -62.87
CA LEU A 130 3.05 -36.36 -63.58
C LEU A 130 2.82 -35.93 -65.03
N TYR A 131 2.78 -34.63 -65.29
CA TYR A 131 2.63 -34.09 -66.63
C TYR A 131 3.86 -34.35 -67.51
N ASN A 132 5.07 -34.19 -66.95
CA ASN A 132 6.33 -34.47 -67.64
C ASN A 132 6.66 -35.96 -67.82
N MET A 133 5.99 -36.88 -67.10
CA MET A 133 6.17 -38.35 -67.27
C MET A 133 5.22 -38.97 -68.30
N LYS A 134 4.23 -38.22 -68.80
CA LYS A 134 3.24 -38.68 -69.79
C LYS A 134 3.50 -38.20 -71.22
N MET A 135 4.56 -37.42 -71.43
CA MET A 135 5.16 -37.16 -72.75
C MET A 135 6.39 -38.05 -72.93
#